data_AF-E3LV35-F1
#
_entry.id   AF-E3LV35-F1
#
_cell.length_a   1.000
_cell.length_b   1.000
_cell.length_c   1.000
_cell.angle_alpha   90.00
_cell.angle_beta   90.00
_cell.angle_gamma   90.00
#
_symmetry.space_group_name_H-M   'P 1'
#
loop_
_entity.id
_entity.type
_entity.pdbx_description
1 polymer ?
#
loop_
_entity_poly.entity_id
_entity_poly.type
_entity_poly.pdbx_seq_one_letter_code
_entity_poly.pdbx_strand_id
1 'polypeptide(L)'
;MTDETNMFLSKLVLHGESILAEIFRLSSFVPKDFKDPTKSTKFRSIVQLDFKYLSKKEQIEKELEKDLRLQSLFYSTFEPVLIAFEQLFSSISEFVQTFSSYALEIQTIQSGDRMHNVNRTSELEAYCLYISGLLIIYLDTYLPAPIRERIYVAIYRKSDERVNAEFLVDFLKATVPGNDSMIRRIPLPDSFIRSILHTIEVMEASSLQTPRAHLMYVALQFDRQLLTNDVAKMTKIVNSIFRETWVRLV
;
A
#
# COMPACT_ATOMS: atom_id res chain seq x y z
N MET A 1 28.06 3.81 -6.01
CA MET A 1 27.03 4.61 -5.31
C MET A 1 25.80 4.87 -6.19
N THR A 2 25.81 5.73 -7.22
CA THR A 2 24.60 6.00 -8.04
C THR A 2 24.04 4.75 -8.76
N ASP A 3 24.91 3.90 -9.30
CA ASP A 3 24.47 2.68 -9.99
C ASP A 3 23.91 1.60 -9.05
N GLU A 4 24.45 1.48 -7.84
CA GLU A 4 23.94 0.57 -6.82
C GLU A 4 22.57 1.02 -6.32
N THR A 5 22.38 2.33 -6.09
CA THR A 5 21.07 2.90 -5.75
C THR A 5 20.06 2.68 -6.87
N ASN A 6 20.44 2.88 -8.13
CA ASN A 6 19.57 2.62 -9.27
C ASN A 6 19.17 1.15 -9.37
N MET A 7 20.11 0.23 -9.15
CA MET A 7 19.83 -1.20 -9.13
C MET A 7 18.88 -1.57 -7.98
N PHE A 8 19.12 -1.03 -6.77
CA PHE A 8 18.26 -1.22 -5.61
C PHE A 8 16.83 -0.74 -5.88
N LEU A 9 16.66 0.51 -6.33
CA LEU A 9 15.35 1.07 -6.63
C LEU A 9 14.65 0.31 -7.76
N SER A 10 15.38 -0.14 -8.79
CA SER A 10 14.79 -0.95 -9.86
C SER A 10 14.25 -2.28 -9.35
N LYS A 11 14.95 -2.94 -8.42
CA LYS A 11 14.45 -4.16 -7.75
C LYS A 11 13.22 -3.86 -6.90
N LEU A 12 13.22 -2.74 -6.20
CA LEU A 12 12.09 -2.31 -5.37
C LEU A 12 10.85 -2.02 -6.23
N VAL A 13 11.03 -1.38 -7.38
CA VAL A 13 9.98 -1.20 -8.40
C VAL A 13 9.39 -2.53 -8.84
N LEU A 14 10.23 -3.49 -9.27
CA LEU A 14 9.76 -4.80 -9.70
C LEU A 14 9.03 -5.57 -8.59
N HIS A 15 9.52 -5.46 -7.35
CA HIS A 15 8.84 -6.04 -6.18
C HIS A 15 7.45 -5.42 -6.00
N GLY A 16 7.36 -4.09 -6.06
CA GLY A 16 6.09 -3.37 -5.98
C GLY A 16 5.09 -3.72 -7.08
N GLU A 17 5.54 -3.84 -8.33
CA GLU A 17 4.70 -4.27 -9.46
C GLU A 17 4.19 -5.71 -9.27
N SER A 18 5.03 -6.60 -8.77
CA SER A 18 4.64 -7.97 -8.42
C SER A 18 3.55 -7.99 -7.34
N ILE A 19 3.66 -7.14 -6.32
CA ILE A 19 2.63 -6.99 -5.28
C ILE A 19 1.30 -6.52 -5.89
N LEU A 20 1.31 -5.53 -6.78
CA LEU A 20 0.10 -5.03 -7.44
C LEU A 20 -0.61 -6.14 -8.25
N ALA A 21 0.17 -6.93 -9.01
CA ALA A 21 -0.34 -8.07 -9.75
C ALA A 21 -0.94 -9.14 -8.81
N GLU A 22 -0.28 -9.39 -7.68
CA GLU A 22 -0.72 -10.37 -6.70
C GLU A 22 -2.00 -9.95 -5.95
N ILE A 23 -2.14 -8.66 -5.60
CA ILE A 23 -3.41 -8.12 -5.06
C ILE A 23 -4.56 -8.38 -6.02
N PHE A 24 -4.37 -8.03 -7.29
CA PHE A 24 -5.40 -8.21 -8.31
C PHE A 24 -5.74 -9.70 -8.47
N ARG A 25 -4.73 -10.57 -8.56
CA ARG A 25 -4.91 -12.02 -8.67
C ARG A 25 -5.69 -12.57 -7.47
N LEU A 26 -5.23 -12.31 -6.24
CA LEU A 26 -5.82 -12.86 -5.01
C LEU A 26 -7.22 -12.34 -4.72
N SER A 27 -7.58 -11.15 -5.21
CA SER A 27 -8.96 -10.64 -5.09
C SER A 27 -10.02 -11.60 -5.65
N SER A 28 -9.66 -12.34 -6.70
CA SER A 28 -10.53 -13.36 -7.31
C SER A 28 -10.60 -14.65 -6.49
N PHE A 29 -9.61 -14.91 -5.64
CA PHE A 29 -9.50 -16.11 -4.80
C PHE A 29 -10.04 -15.93 -3.37
N VAL A 30 -10.52 -14.75 -3.00
CA VAL A 30 -11.14 -14.53 -1.69
C VAL A 30 -12.35 -15.46 -1.51
N PRO A 31 -12.35 -16.36 -0.50
CA PRO A 31 -13.45 -17.29 -0.27
C PRO A 31 -14.76 -16.58 0.11
N LYS A 32 -15.90 -17.19 -0.25
CA LYS A 32 -17.23 -16.63 0.01
C LYS A 32 -17.47 -16.37 1.50
N ASP A 33 -16.98 -17.25 2.37
CA ASP A 33 -17.07 -17.10 3.83
C ASP A 33 -16.42 -15.81 4.35
N PHE A 34 -15.29 -15.38 3.77
CA PHE A 34 -14.63 -14.12 4.14
C PHE A 34 -15.35 -12.89 3.55
N LYS A 35 -15.93 -13.03 2.35
CA LYS A 35 -16.75 -11.96 1.72
C LYS A 35 -18.00 -11.69 2.54
N ASP A 36 -18.72 -12.73 2.93
CA ASP A 36 -19.97 -12.65 3.69
C ASP A 36 -20.02 -13.71 4.81
N PRO A 37 -19.44 -13.41 5.99
CA PRO A 37 -19.45 -14.31 7.14
C PRO A 37 -20.83 -14.74 7.60
N THR A 38 -21.86 -13.94 7.34
CA THR A 38 -23.24 -14.24 7.79
C THR A 38 -23.81 -15.46 7.07
N LYS A 39 -23.32 -15.73 5.86
CA LYS A 39 -23.68 -16.90 5.04
C LYS A 39 -22.78 -18.11 5.28
N SER A 40 -21.71 -17.97 6.08
CA SER A 40 -20.91 -19.11 6.48
C SER A 40 -21.73 -19.99 7.43
N THR A 41 -22.03 -21.21 6.99
CA THR A 41 -22.81 -22.17 7.78
C THR A 41 -21.98 -22.83 8.87
N LYS A 42 -20.66 -22.90 8.68
CA LYS A 42 -19.75 -23.68 9.52
C LYS A 42 -18.71 -22.84 10.24
N PHE A 43 -18.07 -21.90 9.55
CA PHE A 43 -16.89 -21.20 10.06
C PHE A 43 -17.17 -19.78 10.55
N ARG A 44 -18.45 -19.38 10.61
CA ARG A 44 -18.87 -18.00 10.94
C ARG A 44 -18.19 -17.43 12.18
N SER A 45 -18.06 -18.22 13.25
CA SER A 45 -17.44 -17.78 14.51
C SER A 45 -15.98 -17.35 14.35
N ILE A 46 -15.28 -17.89 13.34
CA ILE A 46 -13.87 -17.62 13.04
C ILE A 46 -13.75 -16.59 11.91
N VAL A 47 -14.46 -16.76 10.78
CA VAL A 47 -14.31 -15.86 9.61
C VAL A 47 -14.82 -14.44 9.84
N GLN A 48 -15.69 -14.23 10.83
CA GLN A 48 -16.22 -12.90 11.14
C GLN A 48 -15.26 -12.01 11.94
N LEU A 49 -14.17 -12.58 12.47
CA LEU A 49 -13.23 -11.86 13.33
C LEU A 49 -12.45 -10.84 12.50
N ASP A 50 -12.71 -9.55 12.73
CA ASP A 50 -11.98 -8.42 12.16
C ASP A 50 -10.98 -7.86 13.19
N PHE A 51 -10.36 -6.70 12.95
CA PHE A 51 -9.37 -6.15 13.88
C PHE A 51 -9.89 -5.84 15.30
N LYS A 52 -11.21 -5.82 15.53
CA LYS A 52 -11.77 -5.75 16.89
C LYS A 52 -11.36 -6.96 17.72
N TYR A 53 -11.06 -8.10 17.08
CA TYR A 53 -10.51 -9.28 17.73
C TYR A 53 -9.29 -8.96 18.59
N LEU A 54 -8.38 -8.10 18.11
CA LEU A 54 -7.13 -7.79 18.80
C LEU A 54 -7.36 -7.18 20.19
N SER A 55 -8.44 -6.40 20.35
CA SER A 55 -8.85 -5.79 21.63
C SER A 55 -9.59 -6.75 22.58
N LYS A 56 -10.09 -7.88 22.07
CA LYS A 56 -10.92 -8.85 22.81
C LYS A 56 -10.35 -10.27 22.75
N LYS A 57 -9.05 -10.38 22.48
CA LYS A 57 -8.36 -11.63 22.15
C LYS A 57 -8.64 -12.72 23.19
N GLU A 58 -8.39 -12.44 24.46
CA GLU A 58 -8.54 -13.41 25.55
C GLU A 58 -9.96 -13.97 25.67
N GLN A 59 -10.98 -13.10 25.59
CA GLN A 59 -12.38 -13.52 25.66
C GLN A 59 -12.77 -14.39 24.46
N ILE A 60 -12.34 -14.00 23.26
CA ILE A 60 -12.69 -14.71 22.03
C ILE A 60 -11.99 -16.07 21.97
N GLU A 61 -10.69 -16.15 22.29
CA GLU A 61 -9.95 -17.42 22.28
C GLU A 61 -10.55 -18.43 23.27
N LYS A 62 -10.93 -18.00 24.48
CA LYS A 62 -11.60 -18.87 25.46
C LYS A 62 -12.91 -19.47 24.95
N GLU A 63 -13.65 -18.74 24.12
CA GLU A 63 -14.88 -19.26 23.48
C GLU A 63 -14.54 -20.24 22.34
N LEU A 64 -13.51 -19.95 21.55
CA LEU A 64 -13.08 -20.81 20.44
C LEU A 64 -12.42 -22.12 20.91
N GLU A 65 -11.76 -22.12 22.06
CA GLU A 65 -11.18 -23.32 22.69
C GLU A 65 -12.23 -24.41 22.98
N LYS A 66 -13.51 -24.06 23.09
CA LYS A 66 -14.60 -25.02 23.27
C LYS A 66 -14.81 -25.93 22.07
N ASP A 67 -14.33 -25.54 20.88
CA ASP A 67 -14.43 -26.34 19.65
C ASP A 67 -13.12 -26.32 18.86
N LEU A 68 -12.10 -27.00 19.40
CA LEU A 68 -10.80 -27.17 18.74
C LEU A 68 -10.92 -27.89 17.38
N ARG A 69 -11.90 -28.78 17.21
CA ARG A 69 -12.10 -29.52 15.95
C ARG A 69 -12.51 -28.58 14.83
N LEU A 70 -13.40 -27.63 15.11
CA LEU A 70 -13.78 -26.60 14.15
C LEU A 70 -12.58 -25.74 13.74
N GLN A 71 -11.71 -25.38 14.69
CA GLN A 71 -10.51 -24.60 14.41
C GLN A 71 -9.52 -25.35 13.51
N SER A 72 -9.21 -26.61 13.84
CA SER A 72 -8.33 -27.45 13.01
C SER A 72 -8.88 -27.60 11.59
N LEU A 73 -10.19 -27.82 11.47
CA LEU A 73 -10.84 -27.95 10.17
C LEU A 73 -10.89 -26.64 9.38
N PHE A 74 -11.07 -25.51 10.07
CA PHE A 74 -11.00 -24.19 9.44
C PHE A 74 -9.63 -23.97 8.80
N TYR A 75 -8.55 -24.20 9.55
CA TYR A 75 -7.21 -23.98 9.03
C TYR A 75 -6.84 -24.96 7.93
N SER A 76 -7.23 -26.24 8.02
CA SER A 76 -7.00 -27.17 6.90
C SER A 76 -7.79 -26.82 5.64
N THR A 77 -8.99 -26.24 5.79
CA THR A 77 -9.84 -25.85 4.66
C THR A 77 -9.29 -24.62 3.92
N PHE A 78 -8.80 -23.61 4.65
CA PHE A 78 -8.39 -22.33 4.07
C PHE A 78 -6.87 -22.16 3.95
N GLU A 79 -6.07 -23.16 4.33
CA GLU A 79 -4.60 -23.09 4.35
C GLU A 79 -3.98 -22.51 3.07
N PRO A 80 -4.31 -22.97 1.85
CA PRO A 80 -3.69 -22.43 0.64
C PRO A 80 -3.95 -20.93 0.46
N VAL A 81 -5.15 -20.48 0.80
CA VAL A 81 -5.54 -19.07 0.70
C VAL A 81 -4.81 -18.26 1.77
N LEU A 82 -4.78 -18.75 3.01
CA LEU A 82 -4.13 -18.04 4.12
C LEU A 82 -2.62 -17.89 3.88
N ILE A 83 -1.94 -18.91 3.36
CA ILE A 83 -0.52 -18.84 3.00
C ILE A 83 -0.28 -17.79 1.90
N ALA A 84 -1.11 -17.77 0.86
CA ALA A 84 -0.96 -16.81 -0.23
C ALA A 84 -1.16 -15.36 0.24
N PHE A 85 -2.15 -15.11 1.10
CA PHE A 85 -2.37 -13.79 1.69
C PHE A 85 -1.31 -13.39 2.71
N GLU A 86 -0.76 -14.34 3.48
CA GLU A 86 0.36 -14.11 4.38
C GLU A 86 1.60 -13.64 3.61
N GLN A 87 1.93 -14.32 2.51
CA GLN A 87 3.01 -13.91 1.60
C GLN A 87 2.75 -12.52 1.03
N LEU A 88 1.54 -12.25 0.54
CA LEU A 88 1.17 -10.92 0.02
C LEU A 88 1.36 -9.82 1.08
N PHE A 89 0.85 -10.02 2.30
CA PHE A 89 0.96 -9.03 3.37
C PHE A 89 2.41 -8.84 3.82
N SER A 90 3.20 -9.92 3.90
CA SER A 90 4.63 -9.84 4.18
C SER A 90 5.37 -9.02 3.13
N SER A 91 5.15 -9.30 1.84
CA SER A 91 5.74 -8.55 0.73
C SER A 91 5.34 -7.09 0.72
N ILE A 92 4.08 -6.76 1.01
CA ILE A 92 3.61 -5.37 1.19
C ILE A 92 4.41 -4.69 2.31
N SER A 93 4.53 -5.34 3.46
CA SER A 93 5.26 -4.78 4.61
C SER A 93 6.72 -4.53 4.27
N GLU A 94 7.38 -5.50 3.63
CA GLU A 94 8.77 -5.37 3.21
C GLU A 94 8.94 -4.20 2.23
N PHE A 95 8.16 -4.15 1.16
CA PHE A 95 8.24 -3.05 0.18
C PHE A 95 8.05 -1.68 0.83
N VAL A 96 6.98 -1.50 1.62
CA VAL A 96 6.65 -0.20 2.22
C VAL A 96 7.73 0.24 3.21
N GLN A 97 8.18 -0.65 4.09
CA GLN A 97 9.20 -0.30 5.07
C GLN A 97 10.56 -0.05 4.42
N THR A 98 10.97 -0.88 3.45
CA THR A 98 12.21 -0.67 2.71
C THR A 98 12.22 0.68 1.98
N PHE A 99 11.12 1.06 1.32
CA PHE A 99 11.03 2.35 0.65
C PHE A 99 11.02 3.53 1.63
N SER A 100 10.29 3.39 2.75
CA SER A 100 10.19 4.43 3.77
C SER A 100 11.54 4.68 4.45
N SER A 101 12.27 3.62 4.81
CA SER A 101 13.63 3.71 5.35
C SER A 101 14.58 4.38 4.37
N TYR A 102 14.55 4.00 3.09
CA TYR A 102 15.33 4.66 2.05
C TYR A 102 15.04 6.17 1.97
N ALA A 103 13.76 6.56 1.97
CA ALA A 103 13.36 7.97 1.91
C ALA A 103 13.87 8.79 3.12
N LEU A 104 13.85 8.19 4.32
CA LEU A 104 14.38 8.79 5.55
C LEU A 104 15.91 8.94 5.53
N GLU A 105 16.62 7.91 5.08
CA GLU A 105 18.09 7.93 4.97
C GLU A 105 18.55 9.03 4.00
N ILE A 106 17.94 9.10 2.82
CA ILE A 106 18.27 10.09 1.80
C ILE A 106 17.97 11.52 2.26
N GLN A 107 16.86 11.72 2.99
CA GLN A 107 16.58 13.03 3.61
C GLN A 107 17.70 13.45 4.55
N THR A 108 18.21 12.54 5.37
CA THR A 108 19.26 12.82 6.36
C THR A 108 20.57 13.21 5.69
N ILE A 109 20.94 12.49 4.62
CA ILE A 109 22.21 12.68 3.89
C ILE A 109 22.20 13.96 3.04
N GLN A 110 21.06 14.36 2.49
CA GLN A 110 20.97 15.42 1.46
C GLN A 110 20.27 16.68 1.96
N SER A 111 20.54 17.06 3.21
CA SER A 111 20.04 18.27 3.88
C SER A 111 20.59 19.55 3.21
N GLY A 112 20.13 19.91 2.00
CA GLY A 112 20.62 21.13 1.35
C GLY A 112 20.04 21.49 -0.02
N ASP A 113 20.13 20.61 -1.02
CA ASP A 113 19.76 21.00 -2.40
C ASP A 113 19.53 19.78 -3.30
N ARG A 114 18.33 19.17 -3.25
CA ARG A 114 17.90 18.14 -4.23
C ARG A 114 17.24 18.74 -5.48
N MET A 115 17.20 20.08 -5.62
CA MET A 115 16.57 20.73 -6.79
C MET A 115 17.48 20.73 -8.03
N HIS A 116 18.24 19.66 -8.25
CA HIS A 116 19.17 19.54 -9.36
C HIS A 116 18.81 18.35 -10.26
N ASN A 117 18.77 18.66 -11.57
CA ASN A 117 18.60 17.81 -12.76
C ASN A 117 18.01 16.41 -12.55
N VAL A 118 16.85 16.19 -13.16
CA VAL A 118 16.22 14.86 -13.29
C VAL A 118 17.25 13.85 -13.78
N ASN A 119 17.41 12.81 -12.99
CA ASN A 119 18.27 11.67 -13.31
C ASN A 119 17.50 10.36 -13.06
N ARG A 120 18.11 9.25 -13.47
CA ARG A 120 17.48 7.93 -13.35
C ARG A 120 17.06 7.58 -11.92
N THR A 121 17.84 7.97 -10.91
CA THR A 121 17.49 7.75 -9.50
C THR A 121 16.19 8.47 -9.15
N SER A 122 16.09 9.76 -9.48
CA SER A 122 14.90 10.56 -9.20
C SER A 122 13.65 10.06 -9.95
N GLU A 123 13.80 9.53 -11.16
CA GLU A 123 12.70 8.88 -11.89
C GLU A 123 12.22 7.61 -11.17
N LEU A 124 13.15 6.77 -10.72
CA LEU A 124 12.83 5.55 -9.99
C LEU A 124 12.19 5.85 -8.63
N GLU A 125 12.67 6.87 -7.91
CA GLU A 125 12.04 7.36 -6.67
C GLU A 125 10.58 7.79 -6.92
N ALA A 126 10.34 8.57 -7.99
CA ALA A 126 9.00 8.98 -8.38
C ALA A 126 8.09 7.78 -8.70
N TYR A 127 8.65 6.75 -9.35
CA TYR A 127 7.90 5.54 -9.66
C TYR A 127 7.62 4.66 -8.43
N CYS A 128 8.56 4.56 -7.49
CA CYS A 128 8.32 3.90 -6.21
C CYS A 128 7.16 4.57 -5.44
N LEU A 129 7.15 5.92 -5.38
CA LEU A 129 6.04 6.66 -4.76
C LEU A 129 4.71 6.40 -5.49
N TYR A 130 4.73 6.37 -6.82
CA TYR A 130 3.56 6.03 -7.62
C TYR A 130 3.03 4.62 -7.28
N ILE A 131 3.90 3.61 -7.21
CA ILE A 131 3.54 2.25 -6.80
C ILE A 131 3.00 2.23 -5.37
N SER A 132 3.60 2.96 -4.43
CA SER A 132 3.09 3.07 -3.05
C SER A 132 1.64 3.57 -3.01
N GLY A 133 1.31 4.58 -3.81
CA GLY A 133 -0.07 5.06 -3.92
C GLY A 133 -1.00 4.07 -4.63
N LEU A 134 -0.55 3.44 -5.72
CA LEU A 134 -1.33 2.39 -6.39
C LEU A 134 -1.62 1.20 -5.46
N LEU A 135 -0.68 0.83 -4.60
CA LEU A 135 -0.83 -0.27 -3.65
C LEU A 135 -2.01 -0.01 -2.70
N ILE A 136 -2.13 1.22 -2.20
CA ILE A 136 -3.27 1.65 -1.38
C ILE A 136 -4.58 1.59 -2.18
N ILE A 137 -4.59 2.14 -3.40
CA ILE A 137 -5.77 2.15 -4.28
C ILE A 137 -6.21 0.72 -4.60
N TYR A 138 -5.28 -0.16 -4.93
CA TYR A 138 -5.55 -1.56 -5.29
C TYR A 138 -6.08 -2.34 -4.10
N LEU A 139 -5.49 -2.15 -2.91
CA LEU A 139 -6.03 -2.77 -1.70
C LEU A 139 -7.46 -2.32 -1.42
N ASP A 140 -7.74 -1.02 -1.49
CA ASP A 140 -9.08 -0.50 -1.19
C ASP A 140 -10.11 -0.89 -2.25
N THR A 141 -9.70 -1.03 -3.51
CA THR A 141 -10.56 -1.43 -4.63
C THR A 141 -10.85 -2.92 -4.65
N TYR A 142 -9.81 -3.76 -4.52
CA TYR A 142 -9.89 -5.20 -4.77
C TYR A 142 -9.96 -6.04 -3.49
N LEU A 143 -9.46 -5.52 -2.36
CA LEU A 143 -9.49 -6.19 -1.07
C LEU A 143 -10.05 -5.24 0.02
N PRO A 144 -11.36 -4.92 -0.03
CA PRO A 144 -11.98 -4.00 0.92
C PRO A 144 -11.66 -4.34 2.38
N ALA A 145 -11.55 -3.32 3.23
CA ALA A 145 -11.07 -3.46 4.61
C ALA A 145 -11.68 -4.63 5.40
N PRO A 146 -13.02 -4.82 5.45
CA PRO A 146 -13.59 -5.94 6.20
C PRO A 146 -13.07 -7.31 5.75
N ILE A 147 -12.75 -7.50 4.47
CA ILE A 147 -12.26 -8.75 3.92
C ILE A 147 -10.81 -8.97 4.33
N ARG A 148 -9.93 -8.01 4.04
CA ARG A 148 -8.49 -8.14 4.34
C ARG A 148 -8.20 -8.19 5.85
N GLU A 149 -8.98 -7.48 6.66
CA GLU A 149 -8.87 -7.55 8.12
C GLU A 149 -9.19 -8.96 8.64
N ARG A 150 -10.29 -9.58 8.16
CA ARG A 150 -10.66 -10.94 8.56
C ARG A 150 -9.63 -11.98 8.15
N ILE A 151 -9.12 -11.88 6.93
CA ILE A 151 -8.07 -12.77 6.43
C ILE A 151 -6.81 -12.60 7.27
N TYR A 152 -6.39 -11.36 7.56
CA TYR A 152 -5.21 -11.11 8.38
C TYR A 152 -5.39 -11.62 9.81
N VAL A 153 -6.57 -11.48 10.42
CA VAL A 153 -6.83 -12.06 11.75
C VAL A 153 -6.71 -13.58 11.74
N ALA A 154 -7.22 -14.25 10.70
CA ALA A 154 -7.04 -15.70 10.56
C ALA A 154 -5.55 -16.09 10.48
N ILE A 155 -4.74 -15.35 9.72
CA ILE A 155 -3.28 -15.56 9.65
C ILE A 155 -2.64 -15.30 11.02
N TYR A 156 -2.87 -14.13 11.61
CA TYR A 156 -2.34 -13.69 12.90
C TYR A 156 -2.60 -14.68 14.05
N ARG A 157 -3.75 -15.35 14.02
CA ARG A 157 -4.13 -16.38 14.99
C ARG A 157 -3.35 -17.69 14.81
N LYS A 158 -3.03 -18.08 13.57
CA LYS A 158 -2.25 -19.29 13.27
C LYS A 158 -0.75 -19.08 13.49
N SER A 159 -0.24 -17.88 13.26
CA SER A 159 1.20 -17.61 13.29
C SER A 159 1.76 -17.54 14.72
N ASP A 160 2.85 -18.26 14.95
CA ASP A 160 3.65 -18.18 16.18
C ASP A 160 4.47 -16.87 16.22
N GLU A 161 5.01 -16.48 15.07
CA GLU A 161 5.74 -15.23 14.87
C GLU A 161 4.89 -14.20 14.12
N ARG A 162 4.97 -12.94 14.56
CA ARG A 162 4.11 -11.85 14.08
C ARG A 162 4.95 -10.68 13.58
N VAL A 163 5.78 -10.97 12.58
CA VAL A 163 6.69 -10.00 11.98
C VAL A 163 5.88 -8.82 11.45
N ASN A 164 6.27 -7.60 11.83
CA ASN A 164 5.64 -6.34 11.41
C ASN A 164 4.13 -6.24 11.70
N ALA A 165 3.61 -6.95 12.70
CA ALA A 165 2.17 -7.01 12.92
C ALA A 165 1.53 -5.67 13.27
N GLU A 166 2.19 -4.82 14.05
CA GLU A 166 1.70 -3.47 14.35
C GLU A 166 1.54 -2.64 13.07
N PHE A 167 2.59 -2.59 12.25
CA PHE A 167 2.55 -1.94 10.95
C PHE A 167 1.44 -2.52 10.08
N LEU A 168 1.31 -3.84 9.96
CA LEU A 168 0.29 -4.47 9.11
C LEU A 168 -1.13 -4.19 9.60
N VAL A 169 -1.36 -4.18 10.90
CA VAL A 169 -2.66 -3.82 11.48
C VAL A 169 -3.01 -2.37 11.14
N ASP A 170 -2.07 -1.44 11.29
CA ASP A 170 -2.34 -0.04 10.94
C ASP A 170 -2.47 0.18 9.43
N PHE A 171 -1.65 -0.50 8.65
CA PHE A 171 -1.64 -0.41 7.21
C PHE A 171 -2.89 -1.02 6.58
N LEU A 172 -3.41 -2.14 7.06
CA LEU A 172 -4.55 -2.85 6.47
C LEU A 172 -5.92 -2.33 6.95
N LYS A 173 -5.96 -1.44 7.96
CA LYS A 173 -7.22 -0.83 8.41
C LYS A 173 -7.97 -0.12 7.29
N ALA A 174 -9.29 0.05 7.48
CA ALA A 174 -10.10 0.89 6.62
C ALA A 174 -9.56 2.33 6.51
N THR A 175 -9.50 2.85 5.29
CA THR A 175 -9.25 4.27 5.04
C THR A 175 -10.53 5.05 5.32
N VAL A 176 -10.43 6.10 6.14
CA VAL A 176 -11.54 7.04 6.33
C VAL A 176 -11.53 8.01 5.13
N PRO A 177 -12.60 8.08 4.32
CA PRO A 177 -12.68 8.97 3.16
C PRO A 177 -12.51 10.44 3.58
N GLY A 178 -11.79 11.22 2.76
CA GLY A 178 -11.68 12.68 2.93
C GLY A 178 -10.58 13.16 3.88
N ASN A 179 -9.73 12.26 4.39
CA ASN A 179 -8.62 12.59 5.26
C ASN A 179 -7.30 12.15 4.58
N ASP A 180 -6.12 12.71 4.93
CA ASP A 180 -4.74 12.31 4.52
C ASP A 180 -4.42 10.80 4.60
N SER A 181 -5.18 9.97 3.90
CA SER A 181 -5.26 8.52 4.10
C SER A 181 -4.05 7.82 3.54
N MET A 182 -3.48 8.35 2.44
CA MET A 182 -2.24 7.83 1.85
C MET A 182 -1.03 8.20 2.70
N ILE A 183 -0.87 9.48 3.06
CA ILE A 183 0.22 9.98 3.91
C ILE A 183 0.24 9.26 5.26
N ARG A 184 -0.93 9.03 5.87
CA ARG A 184 -0.99 8.31 7.15
C ARG A 184 -0.66 6.82 7.04
N ARG A 185 -0.94 6.18 5.90
CA ARG A 185 -0.64 4.75 5.71
C ARG A 185 0.82 4.51 5.33
N ILE A 186 1.42 5.42 4.56
CA ILE A 186 2.82 5.35 4.17
C ILE A 186 3.46 6.71 4.49
N PRO A 187 3.95 6.89 5.73
CA PRO A 187 4.55 8.14 6.15
C PRO A 187 5.91 8.29 5.45
N LEU A 188 6.02 9.31 4.61
CA LEU A 188 7.26 9.69 3.93
C LEU A 188 7.62 11.14 4.28
N PRO A 189 8.90 11.51 4.26
CA PRO A 189 9.28 12.88 4.57
C PRO A 189 8.76 13.90 3.56
N ASP A 190 8.21 15.02 4.03
CA ASP A 190 7.67 16.08 3.16
C ASP A 190 8.70 16.61 2.15
N SER A 191 9.96 16.74 2.54
CA SER A 191 11.02 17.19 1.62
C SER A 191 11.29 16.17 0.51
N PHE A 192 11.16 14.88 0.81
CA PHE A 192 11.30 13.81 -0.19
C PHE A 192 10.13 13.84 -1.18
N ILE A 193 8.90 13.98 -0.68
CA ILE A 193 7.69 14.12 -1.51
C ILE A 193 7.79 15.36 -2.41
N ARG A 194 8.20 16.51 -1.85
CA ARG A 194 8.41 17.75 -2.61
C ARG A 194 9.48 17.61 -3.71
N SER A 195 10.57 16.88 -3.42
CA SER A 195 11.59 16.56 -4.41
C SER A 195 11.02 15.74 -5.57
N ILE A 196 10.20 14.73 -5.28
CA ILE A 196 9.55 13.90 -6.30
C ILE A 196 8.58 14.73 -7.15
N LEU A 197 7.76 15.59 -6.53
CA LEU A 197 6.85 16.48 -7.26
C LEU A 197 7.61 17.38 -8.24
N HIS A 198 8.75 17.94 -7.81
CA HIS A 198 9.61 18.71 -8.68
C HIS A 198 10.14 17.86 -9.85
N THR A 199 10.67 16.66 -9.58
CA THR A 199 11.14 15.74 -10.62
C THR A 199 10.08 15.47 -11.67
N ILE A 200 8.83 15.16 -11.27
CA ILE A 200 7.74 14.89 -12.20
C ILE A 200 7.38 16.13 -13.04
N GLU A 201 7.51 17.34 -12.48
CA GLU A 201 7.25 18.61 -13.17
C GLU A 201 8.29 18.92 -14.26
N VAL A 202 9.57 18.63 -14.03
CA VAL A 202 10.65 18.97 -14.96
C VAL A 202 11.04 17.85 -15.93
N MET A 203 10.61 16.60 -15.69
CA MET A 203 10.89 15.46 -16.57
C MET A 203 10.26 15.65 -17.96
N GLU A 204 11.06 15.89 -19.01
CA GLU A 204 10.53 16.16 -20.37
C GLU A 204 9.97 14.92 -21.07
N ALA A 205 10.67 13.79 -20.98
CA ALA A 205 10.23 12.48 -21.45
C ALA A 205 10.60 11.45 -20.40
N SER A 206 9.62 10.76 -19.82
CA SER A 206 9.94 9.70 -18.85
C SER A 206 10.47 8.48 -19.60
N SER A 207 11.61 7.96 -19.16
CA SER A 207 12.03 6.61 -19.55
C SER A 207 11.05 5.53 -19.07
N LEU A 208 10.19 5.89 -18.12
CA LEU A 208 9.09 5.07 -17.60
C LEU A 208 7.92 5.09 -18.59
N GLN A 209 7.29 3.94 -18.84
CA GLN A 209 6.11 3.84 -19.71
C GLN A 209 4.87 4.55 -19.14
N THR A 210 4.89 4.93 -17.87
CA THR A 210 3.76 5.55 -17.17
C THR A 210 3.66 7.05 -17.49
N PRO A 211 2.50 7.56 -17.93
CA PRO A 211 2.36 8.98 -18.23
C PRO A 211 2.55 9.86 -17.00
N ARG A 212 3.25 10.98 -17.17
CA ARG A 212 3.54 11.97 -16.10
C ARG A 212 2.32 12.43 -15.32
N ALA A 213 1.16 12.55 -15.98
CA ALA A 213 -0.09 12.90 -15.34
C ALA A 213 -0.52 11.89 -14.24
N HIS A 214 -0.28 10.59 -14.45
CA HIS A 214 -0.60 9.56 -13.46
C HIS A 214 0.35 9.63 -12.26
N LEU A 215 1.66 9.80 -12.53
CA LEU A 215 2.66 10.00 -11.48
C LEU A 215 2.32 11.22 -10.62
N MET A 216 2.00 12.34 -11.26
CA MET A 216 1.64 13.59 -10.58
C MET A 216 0.35 13.44 -9.77
N TYR A 217 -0.68 12.82 -10.34
CA TYR A 217 -1.96 12.62 -9.66
C TYR A 217 -1.78 11.84 -8.34
N VAL A 218 -1.01 10.75 -8.36
CA VAL A 218 -0.73 9.96 -7.17
C VAL A 218 0.17 10.71 -6.19
N ALA A 219 1.26 11.32 -6.67
CA ALA A 219 2.19 12.06 -5.81
C ALA A 219 1.50 13.20 -5.05
N LEU A 220 0.54 13.88 -5.66
CA LEU A 220 -0.25 14.93 -5.01
C LEU A 220 -1.11 14.40 -3.84
N GLN A 221 -1.54 13.13 -3.86
CA GLN A 221 -2.25 12.54 -2.71
C GLN A 221 -1.35 12.39 -1.48
N PHE A 222 -0.03 12.46 -1.67
CA PHE A 222 0.96 12.50 -0.60
C PHE A 222 1.33 13.93 -0.16
N ASP A 223 0.89 14.98 -0.86
CA ASP A 223 1.10 16.39 -0.48
C ASP A 223 -0.22 17.17 -0.51
N ARG A 224 -1.06 16.93 0.50
CA ARG A 224 -2.37 17.59 0.59
C ARG A 224 -2.25 19.10 0.86
N GLN A 225 -1.17 19.56 1.49
CA GLN A 225 -0.95 20.99 1.70
C GLN A 225 -0.84 21.71 0.37
N LEU A 226 -0.09 21.15 -0.58
CA LEU A 226 -0.02 21.69 -1.93
C LEU A 226 -1.39 21.69 -2.62
N LEU A 227 -2.12 20.56 -2.54
CA LEU A 227 -3.46 20.42 -3.14
C LEU A 227 -4.47 21.46 -2.63
N THR A 228 -4.40 21.82 -1.36
CA THR A 228 -5.45 22.62 -0.70
C THR A 228 -5.10 24.09 -0.54
N ASN A 229 -3.81 24.42 -0.39
CA ASN A 229 -3.38 25.76 0.05
C ASN A 229 -2.58 26.53 -1.01
N ASP A 230 -2.08 25.91 -2.09
CA ASP A 230 -1.26 26.58 -3.11
C ASP A 230 -1.94 26.57 -4.49
N VAL A 231 -2.95 27.45 -4.64
CA VAL A 231 -3.76 27.57 -5.86
C VAL A 231 -2.91 27.92 -7.08
N ALA A 232 -1.88 28.76 -6.91
CA ALA A 232 -1.02 29.20 -8.00
C ALA A 232 -0.20 28.03 -8.56
N LYS A 233 0.45 27.25 -7.68
CA LYS A 233 1.23 26.08 -8.10
C LYS A 233 0.34 24.96 -8.63
N MET A 234 -0.83 24.72 -8.03
CA MET A 234 -1.80 23.76 -8.56
C MET A 234 -2.31 24.14 -9.95
N THR A 235 -2.59 25.43 -10.20
CA THR A 235 -2.99 25.92 -11.53
C THR A 235 -1.88 25.69 -12.56
N LYS A 236 -0.61 25.94 -12.18
CA LYS A 236 0.54 25.66 -13.05
C LYS A 236 0.62 24.18 -13.41
N ILE A 237 0.52 23.28 -12.41
CA ILE A 237 0.55 21.83 -12.60
C ILE A 237 -0.56 21.35 -13.54
N VAL A 238 -1.80 21.83 -13.35
CA VAL A 238 -2.93 21.47 -14.22
C VAL A 238 -2.67 21.87 -15.67
N ASN A 239 -2.20 23.10 -15.87
CA ASN A 239 -1.95 23.64 -17.21
C ASN A 239 -0.72 23.03 -17.91
N SER A 240 0.30 22.59 -17.16
CA SER A 240 1.52 22.04 -17.73
C SER A 240 1.48 20.52 -17.92
N ILE A 241 0.89 19.78 -16.99
CA ILE A 241 0.95 18.30 -16.97
C ILE A 241 -0.35 17.68 -17.44
N PHE A 242 -1.49 18.18 -16.98
CA PHE A 242 -2.77 17.52 -17.23
C PHE A 242 -3.46 18.00 -18.51
N ARG A 243 -3.04 19.14 -19.08
CA ARG A 243 -3.68 19.77 -20.26
C ARG A 243 -3.95 18.79 -21.41
N GLU A 244 -3.01 17.90 -21.72
CA GLU A 244 -3.18 16.92 -22.80
C GLU A 244 -4.11 15.75 -22.44
N THR A 245 -4.29 15.46 -21.15
CA THR A 245 -5.18 14.39 -20.66
C THR A 245 -6.64 14.81 -20.73
N TRP A 246 -6.95 16.08 -20.43
CA TRP A 246 -8.31 16.62 -20.51
C TRP A 246 -8.86 16.69 -21.94
N VAL A 247 -8.01 17.00 -22.92
CA VAL A 247 -8.41 17.14 -24.32
C VAL A 247 -8.76 15.78 -24.97
N ARG A 248 -8.26 14.66 -24.43
CA ARG A 248 -8.55 13.31 -24.94
C ARG A 248 -9.85 12.69 -24.40
N LEU A 249 -10.54 13.37 -23.49
CA LEU A 249 -11.80 12.90 -22.89
C LEU A 249 -13.04 13.62 -23.46
N VAL A 250 -12.88 14.37 -24.56
CA VAL A 250 -13.97 15.02 -25.30
C VAL A 250 -14.10 14.39 -26.68
#